data_AF-A0A6B3DZX1-F1
#
_entry.id   AF-A0A6B3DZX1-F1
#
_cell.length_a   1.000
_cell.length_b   1.000
_cell.length_c   1.000
_cell.angle_alpha   90.00
_cell.angle_beta   90.00
_cell.angle_gamma   90.00
#
_symmetry.space_group_name_H-M   'P 1'
#
loop_
_entity.id
_entity.type
_entity.pdbx_description
1 polymer ?
#
loop_
_entity_poly.entity_id
_entity_poly.type
_entity_poly.pdbx_seq_one_letter_code
_entity_poly.pdbx_strand_id
1 'polypeptide(L)'
;MRAVKRTERSLRADRPAADHPADRAATRPRTPPPGPRPALELLVHGVGGTTPQEMLDDPHTVRVSGDDTAALYRRAADADAESRPEGHRDGPVPEAYVWCNLTSGDGSRALWLLLLPFMVVNLAHWMRPTTRGRPRTVRLYGLLVRLTGLTLTVLFVAAACEVALDLAAWQCAGTRACAARHSWLGFLAPGAGWWSTPGRRLALAAAIPTALTGLLWYLSHRTWSAYESQQPPHHGSAPEAEGESADGALSRPGFWYGRRLVARLRAAHTAVGLLTVAAALAVPA
;
A
#
# COMPACT_ATOMS: atom_id res chain seq x y z
N MET A 1 34.56 -57.69 -63.92
CA MET A 1 34.64 -58.26 -62.55
C MET A 1 33.22 -58.26 -61.97
N ARG A 2 32.63 -59.46 -61.85
CA ARG A 2 31.42 -59.94 -61.12
C ARG A 2 30.37 -58.90 -60.65
N ALA A 3 29.16 -58.86 -61.24
CA ALA A 3 27.98 -59.74 -61.06
C ALA A 3 26.97 -59.15 -60.04
N VAL A 4 25.90 -58.47 -60.48
CA VAL A 4 24.52 -58.98 -60.74
C VAL A 4 23.83 -59.60 -59.51
N LYS A 5 22.73 -58.99 -59.03
CA LYS A 5 21.36 -59.57 -59.16
C LYS A 5 20.25 -58.62 -58.70
N ARG A 6 19.33 -58.43 -59.64
CA ARG A 6 17.95 -57.92 -59.55
C ARG A 6 17.10 -58.89 -58.73
N THR A 7 16.12 -58.40 -57.96
CA THR A 7 14.91 -59.17 -57.67
C THR A 7 13.73 -58.21 -57.51
N GLU A 8 12.83 -58.26 -58.49
CA GLU A 8 11.50 -57.67 -58.41
C GLU A 8 10.61 -58.57 -57.55
N ARG A 9 9.72 -57.99 -56.75
CA ARG A 9 8.46 -58.65 -56.40
C ARG A 9 7.37 -57.61 -56.21
N SER A 10 6.38 -57.74 -57.08
CA SER A 10 5.11 -57.02 -57.10
C SER A 10 4.08 -57.70 -56.20
N LEU A 11 3.04 -56.93 -55.87
CA LEU A 11 1.65 -57.30 -55.53
C LEU A 11 1.17 -57.32 -54.05
N ARG A 12 0.09 -56.53 -53.88
CA ARG A 12 -1.04 -56.53 -52.91
C ARG A 12 -0.94 -55.52 -51.78
N ALA A 13 -1.65 -54.39 -51.88
CA ALA A 13 -3.08 -54.20 -51.59
C ALA A 13 -3.37 -54.28 -50.07
N ASP A 14 -3.61 -53.13 -49.42
CA ASP A 14 -4.93 -52.83 -48.84
C ASP A 14 -4.98 -51.43 -48.14
N ARG A 15 -5.98 -50.66 -48.58
CA ARG A 15 -6.85 -49.73 -47.85
C ARG A 15 -6.39 -48.39 -47.21
N PRO A 16 -7.31 -47.39 -47.18
CA PRO A 16 -7.03 -45.97 -47.03
C PRO A 16 -7.18 -45.47 -45.58
N ALA A 17 -6.46 -44.40 -45.23
CA ALA A 17 -6.74 -43.56 -44.06
C ALA A 17 -6.85 -42.12 -44.57
N ALA A 18 -8.07 -41.65 -44.82
CA ALA A 18 -8.96 -40.98 -43.86
C ALA A 18 -8.72 -39.46 -43.88
N ASP A 19 -9.65 -38.78 -44.56
CA ASP A 19 -9.85 -37.32 -44.57
C ASP A 19 -9.76 -36.75 -43.15
N HIS A 20 -8.81 -35.84 -42.94
CA HIS A 20 -8.79 -34.99 -41.75
C HIS A 20 -9.69 -33.78 -42.02
N PRO A 21 -10.77 -33.57 -41.26
CA PRO A 21 -11.68 -32.46 -41.48
C PRO A 21 -10.97 -31.15 -41.19
N ALA A 22 -11.09 -30.21 -42.13
CA ALA A 22 -10.62 -28.85 -42.00
C ALA A 22 -11.16 -28.21 -40.71
N ASP A 23 -10.24 -27.93 -39.78
CA ASP A 23 -10.51 -27.17 -38.57
C ASP A 23 -10.81 -25.72 -38.99
N ARG A 24 -12.10 -25.44 -39.22
CA ARG A 24 -12.63 -24.08 -39.35
C ARG A 24 -12.53 -23.43 -37.96
N ALA A 25 -11.32 -23.00 -37.62
CA ALA A 25 -11.10 -22.07 -36.53
C ALA A 25 -11.96 -20.83 -36.81
N ALA A 26 -13.05 -20.70 -36.07
CA ALA A 26 -13.89 -19.52 -36.07
C ALA A 26 -12.99 -18.32 -35.80
N THR A 27 -12.75 -17.49 -36.81
CA THR A 27 -12.10 -16.21 -36.69
C THR A 27 -12.94 -15.38 -35.72
N ARG A 28 -12.61 -15.42 -34.43
CA ARG A 28 -13.16 -14.46 -33.46
C ARG A 28 -12.86 -13.08 -34.04
N PRO A 29 -13.86 -12.18 -34.14
CA PRO A 29 -13.59 -10.82 -34.56
C PRO A 29 -12.48 -10.28 -33.65
N ARG A 30 -11.34 -9.92 -34.25
CA ARG A 30 -10.27 -9.19 -33.58
C ARG A 30 -10.93 -7.91 -33.10
N THR A 31 -11.17 -7.79 -31.80
CA THR A 31 -11.53 -6.52 -31.18
C THR A 31 -10.51 -5.49 -31.67
N PRO A 32 -10.94 -4.39 -32.30
CA PRO A 32 -10.01 -3.36 -32.71
C PRO A 32 -9.17 -2.96 -31.49
N PRO A 33 -7.87 -2.64 -31.67
CA PRO A 33 -7.07 -2.11 -30.59
C PRO A 33 -7.83 -0.91 -30.01
N PRO A 34 -7.88 -0.74 -28.67
CA PRO A 34 -8.58 0.38 -28.08
C PRO A 34 -8.10 1.66 -28.76
N GLY A 35 -9.05 2.45 -29.26
CA GLY A 35 -8.75 3.76 -29.81
C GLY A 35 -7.98 4.61 -28.80
N PRO A 36 -7.33 5.71 -29.25
CA PRO A 36 -6.64 6.61 -28.35
C PRO A 36 -7.62 7.03 -27.24
N ARG A 37 -7.21 6.81 -25.98
CA ARG A 37 -7.99 7.26 -24.81
C ARG A 37 -8.17 8.78 -24.88
N PRO A 38 -9.28 9.35 -24.38
CA PRO A 38 -9.42 10.78 -24.33
C PRO A 38 -8.28 11.38 -23.50
N ALA A 39 -7.80 12.56 -23.89
CA ALA A 39 -6.93 13.33 -23.02
C ALA A 39 -7.73 13.72 -21.76
N LEU A 40 -7.10 13.69 -20.59
CA LEU A 40 -7.71 14.10 -19.33
C LEU A 40 -7.00 15.36 -18.82
N GLU A 41 -7.76 16.31 -18.29
CA GLU A 41 -7.25 17.49 -17.61
C GLU A 41 -7.57 17.37 -16.12
N LEU A 42 -6.54 17.39 -15.27
CA LEU A 42 -6.71 17.30 -13.82
C LEU A 42 -6.76 18.70 -13.21
N LEU A 43 -7.95 19.13 -12.78
CA LEU A 43 -8.17 20.36 -12.02
C LEU A 43 -7.94 20.06 -10.54
N VAL A 44 -7.09 20.86 -9.89
CA VAL A 44 -6.77 20.72 -8.45
C VAL A 44 -6.98 22.05 -7.76
N HIS A 45 -7.86 22.08 -6.76
CA HIS A 45 -8.12 23.30 -5.99
C HIS A 45 -6.97 23.62 -5.01
N GLY A 46 -6.80 24.91 -4.69
CA GLY A 46 -5.91 25.37 -3.61
C GLY A 46 -6.46 25.05 -2.21
N VAL A 47 -5.97 25.71 -1.16
CA VAL A 47 -6.34 25.40 0.24
C VAL A 47 -7.79 25.80 0.60
N GLY A 48 -8.53 26.48 -0.30
CA GLY A 48 -9.86 27.03 -0.04
C GLY A 48 -11.03 26.04 -0.09
N GLY A 49 -10.81 24.78 -0.47
CA GLY A 49 -11.86 23.76 -0.50
C GLY A 49 -12.98 24.00 -1.51
N THR A 50 -12.62 24.50 -2.70
CA THR A 50 -13.52 24.70 -3.84
C THR A 50 -14.29 23.42 -4.17
N THR A 51 -15.59 23.56 -4.45
CA THR A 51 -16.46 22.42 -4.75
C THR A 51 -16.19 21.87 -6.16
N PRO A 52 -16.50 20.59 -6.43
CA PRO A 52 -16.34 20.06 -7.78
C PRO A 52 -17.23 20.78 -8.80
N GLN A 53 -18.40 21.29 -8.39
CA GLN A 53 -19.29 22.06 -9.24
C GLN A 53 -18.66 23.38 -9.69
N GLU A 54 -18.01 24.09 -8.78
CA GLU A 54 -17.28 25.33 -9.09
C GLU A 54 -16.05 25.06 -9.95
N MET A 55 -15.29 23.99 -9.67
CA MET A 55 -14.12 23.63 -10.45
C MET A 55 -14.47 23.25 -11.89
N LEU A 56 -15.59 22.54 -12.07
CA LEU A 56 -16.04 22.06 -13.38
C LEU A 56 -16.99 23.02 -14.08
N ASP A 57 -17.37 24.12 -13.43
CA ASP A 57 -18.41 25.06 -13.89
C ASP A 57 -19.70 24.33 -14.33
N ASP A 58 -20.12 23.34 -13.54
CA ASP A 58 -21.26 22.48 -13.85
C ASP A 58 -21.99 22.06 -12.55
N PRO A 59 -23.32 22.28 -12.44
CA PRO A 59 -24.06 21.88 -11.24
C PRO A 59 -24.21 20.36 -11.08
N HIS A 60 -24.09 19.58 -12.16
CA HIS A 60 -24.28 18.14 -12.20
C HIS A 60 -22.95 17.41 -12.29
N THR A 61 -22.25 17.31 -11.17
CA THR A 61 -21.01 16.54 -11.07
C THR A 61 -21.25 15.14 -10.50
N VAL A 62 -20.52 14.15 -11.00
CA VAL A 62 -20.55 12.77 -10.52
C VAL A 62 -19.17 12.34 -10.03
N ARG A 63 -19.13 11.59 -8.92
CA ARG A 63 -17.87 10.99 -8.42
C ARG A 63 -17.50 9.80 -9.29
N VAL A 64 -16.33 9.87 -9.92
CA VAL A 64 -15.80 8.81 -10.80
C VAL A 64 -14.91 7.84 -10.05
N SER A 65 -14.13 8.34 -9.07
CA SER A 65 -13.30 7.50 -8.22
C SER A 65 -13.03 8.16 -6.86
N GLY A 66 -12.49 7.37 -5.92
CA GLY A 66 -12.20 7.82 -4.55
C GLY A 66 -13.39 7.65 -3.61
N ASP A 67 -13.39 8.43 -2.53
CA ASP A 67 -14.33 8.33 -1.42
C ASP A 67 -14.77 9.73 -0.92
N ASP A 68 -15.38 9.81 0.26
CA ASP A 68 -15.84 11.08 0.82
C ASP A 68 -14.69 11.95 1.39
N THR A 69 -13.47 11.40 1.45
CA THR A 69 -12.27 12.08 1.96
C THR A 69 -11.48 12.71 0.82
N ALA A 70 -11.26 11.97 -0.26
CA ALA A 70 -10.65 12.48 -1.48
C ALA A 70 -11.20 11.73 -2.70
N ALA A 71 -11.58 12.48 -3.73
CA ALA A 71 -12.26 11.92 -4.89
C ALA A 71 -12.02 12.72 -6.18
N LEU A 72 -12.15 12.01 -7.31
CA LEU A 72 -12.21 12.60 -8.64
C LEU A 72 -13.66 12.72 -9.07
N TYR A 73 -14.02 13.91 -9.54
CA TYR A 73 -15.33 14.24 -10.08
C TYR A 73 -15.22 14.62 -11.55
N ARG A 74 -16.26 14.28 -12.31
CA ARG A 74 -16.48 14.74 -13.69
C ARG A 74 -17.85 15.37 -13.80
N ARG A 75 -18.09 16.12 -14.88
CA ARG A 75 -19.44 16.48 -15.29
C ARG A 75 -20.23 15.21 -15.61
N ALA A 76 -21.53 15.20 -15.36
CA ALA A 76 -22.37 14.04 -15.63
C ALA A 76 -22.35 13.64 -17.12
N ALA A 77 -22.18 14.61 -18.02
CA ALA A 77 -22.06 14.37 -19.46
C ALA A 77 -20.77 13.62 -19.85
N ASP A 78 -19.69 13.77 -19.07
CA ASP A 78 -18.38 13.20 -19.35
C ASP A 78 -18.10 11.92 -18.54
N ALA A 79 -19.11 11.41 -17.84
CA ALA A 79 -18.99 10.28 -16.92
C ALA A 79 -18.45 9.01 -17.62
N ASP A 80 -18.81 8.81 -18.88
CA ASP A 80 -18.48 7.63 -19.68
C ASP A 80 -17.36 7.87 -20.71
N ALA A 81 -16.63 9.00 -20.61
CA ALA A 81 -15.65 9.43 -21.60
C ALA A 81 -14.56 8.39 -21.93
N GLU A 82 -14.13 7.60 -20.93
CA GLU A 82 -13.15 6.53 -21.13
C GLU A 82 -13.71 5.32 -21.89
N SER A 83 -15.02 5.09 -21.80
CA SER A 83 -15.73 4.02 -22.52
C SER A 83 -16.21 4.46 -23.91
N ARG A 84 -16.34 5.78 -24.14
CA ARG A 84 -16.71 6.42 -25.41
C ARG A 84 -15.69 7.50 -25.81
N PRO A 85 -14.45 7.11 -26.15
CA PRO A 85 -13.40 8.05 -26.54
C PRO A 85 -13.76 8.88 -27.78
N GLU A 86 -14.60 8.33 -28.67
CA GLU A 86 -14.96 8.97 -29.93
C GLU A 86 -15.79 10.27 -29.78
N GLY A 87 -16.47 10.43 -28.64
CA GLY A 87 -17.24 11.64 -28.32
C GLY A 87 -16.40 12.79 -27.74
N HIS A 88 -15.13 12.57 -27.44
CA HIS A 88 -14.28 13.49 -26.67
C HIS A 88 -12.99 13.84 -27.45
N ARG A 89 -13.13 14.04 -28.76
CA ARG A 89 -11.99 14.37 -29.65
C ARG A 89 -11.64 15.85 -29.68
N ASP A 90 -12.55 16.72 -29.22
CA ASP A 90 -12.44 18.17 -29.36
C ASP A 90 -11.66 18.85 -28.21
N GLY A 91 -11.25 18.11 -27.17
CA GLY A 91 -10.48 18.65 -26.05
C GLY A 91 -10.26 17.62 -24.92
N PRO A 92 -9.42 17.95 -23.92
CA PRO A 92 -9.27 17.11 -22.75
C PRO A 92 -10.55 17.11 -21.90
N VAL A 93 -10.84 15.98 -21.27
CA VAL A 93 -11.96 15.82 -20.34
C VAL A 93 -11.52 16.34 -18.97
N PRO A 94 -12.17 17.38 -18.43
CA PRO A 94 -11.80 17.94 -17.14
C PRO A 94 -12.26 17.05 -15.99
N GLU A 95 -11.36 16.80 -15.05
CA GLU A 95 -11.59 16.08 -13.80
C GLU A 95 -11.24 16.97 -12.61
N ALA A 96 -12.18 17.16 -11.68
CA ALA A 96 -11.93 17.87 -10.44
C ALA A 96 -11.43 16.90 -9.36
N TYR A 97 -10.21 17.10 -8.89
CA TYR A 97 -9.69 16.43 -7.70
C TYR A 97 -10.00 17.25 -6.44
N VAL A 98 -10.90 16.70 -5.62
CA VAL A 98 -11.33 17.30 -4.36
C VAL A 98 -10.59 16.62 -3.22
N TRP A 99 -9.83 17.40 -2.44
CA TRP A 99 -8.93 16.90 -1.39
C TRP A 99 -9.02 17.66 -0.07
N CYS A 100 -9.91 18.66 0.04
CA CYS A 100 -10.07 19.47 1.24
C CYS A 100 -10.34 18.62 2.49
N ASN A 101 -11.13 17.56 2.36
CA ASN A 101 -11.40 16.62 3.45
C ASN A 101 -10.18 15.81 3.91
N LEU A 102 -9.00 15.92 3.30
CA LEU A 102 -7.73 15.42 3.87
C LEU A 102 -7.16 16.36 4.94
N THR A 103 -7.50 17.65 4.91
CA THR A 103 -6.91 18.69 5.79
C THR A 103 -7.92 19.37 6.72
N SER A 104 -9.20 19.44 6.35
CA SER A 104 -10.33 19.76 7.25
C SER A 104 -11.04 18.48 7.70
N GLY A 105 -11.16 18.21 9.00
CA GLY A 105 -11.72 16.94 9.47
C GLY A 105 -11.72 16.76 10.99
N ASP A 106 -12.17 15.57 11.41
CA ASP A 106 -12.52 15.17 12.77
C ASP A 106 -11.39 15.30 13.81
N GLY A 107 -11.75 15.50 15.08
CA GLY A 107 -10.82 15.73 16.21
C GLY A 107 -9.83 14.58 16.46
N SER A 108 -10.16 13.38 15.98
CA SER A 108 -9.24 12.23 15.90
C SER A 108 -7.94 12.53 15.13
N ARG A 109 -7.89 13.61 14.34
CA ARG A 109 -6.67 14.10 13.70
C ARG A 109 -5.56 14.49 14.67
N ALA A 110 -5.89 14.93 15.88
CA ALA A 110 -4.89 15.26 16.90
C ALA A 110 -3.99 14.05 17.24
N LEU A 111 -4.53 12.82 17.14
CA LEU A 111 -3.75 11.60 17.36
C LEU A 111 -2.61 11.40 16.36
N TRP A 112 -2.68 12.04 15.18
CA TRP A 112 -1.58 12.00 14.20
C TRP A 112 -0.32 12.71 14.69
N LEU A 113 -0.42 13.60 15.69
CA LEU A 113 0.76 14.23 16.30
C LEU A 113 1.70 13.18 16.93
N LEU A 114 1.16 12.06 17.42
CA LEU A 114 1.96 10.93 17.91
C LEU A 114 2.80 10.31 16.77
N LEU A 115 2.30 10.37 15.53
CA LEU A 115 2.95 9.84 14.34
C LEU A 115 3.78 10.90 13.59
N LEU A 116 3.80 12.15 14.06
CA LEU A 116 4.55 13.24 13.43
C LEU A 116 6.04 12.89 13.20
N PRO A 117 6.77 12.27 14.14
CA PRO A 117 8.16 11.88 13.90
C PRO A 117 8.30 10.94 12.69
N PHE A 118 7.36 10.01 12.52
CA PHE A 118 7.35 9.10 11.37
C PHE A 118 7.03 9.83 10.07
N MET A 119 6.11 10.81 10.10
CA MET A 119 5.81 11.65 8.95
C MET A 119 7.04 12.43 8.48
N VAL A 120 7.83 12.98 9.41
CA VAL A 120 9.08 13.69 9.09
C VAL A 120 10.10 12.75 8.44
N VAL A 121 10.27 11.53 8.96
CA VAL A 121 11.17 10.54 8.35
C VAL A 121 10.70 10.14 6.94
N ASN A 122 9.38 9.95 6.76
CA ASN A 122 8.81 9.69 5.44
C ASN A 122 9.06 10.86 4.47
N LEU A 123 8.87 12.09 4.91
CA LEU A 123 9.15 13.30 4.12
C LEU A 123 10.65 13.38 3.75
N ALA A 124 11.55 13.09 4.69
CA ALA A 124 12.99 13.08 4.43
C ALA A 124 13.37 12.07 3.32
N HIS A 125 12.64 10.96 3.18
CA HIS A 125 12.83 10.04 2.06
C HIS A 125 12.60 10.72 0.70
N TRP A 126 11.53 11.52 0.60
CA TRP A 126 11.11 12.22 -0.60
C TRP A 126 11.94 13.47 -0.90
N MET A 127 12.44 14.15 0.14
CA MET A 127 13.33 15.32 0.02
C MET A 127 14.77 14.96 -0.40
N ARG A 128 15.06 13.69 -0.69
CA ARG A 128 16.41 13.24 -1.09
C ARG A 128 16.88 13.99 -2.34
N PRO A 129 18.05 14.66 -2.32
CA PRO A 129 18.60 15.34 -3.49
C PRO A 129 18.84 14.39 -4.67
N THR A 130 18.64 14.90 -5.89
CA THR A 130 18.95 14.16 -7.13
C THR A 130 20.47 14.09 -7.33
N THR A 131 21.08 12.99 -6.89
CA THR A 131 22.52 12.75 -7.10
C THR A 131 22.75 11.81 -8.28
N ARG A 132 23.41 12.28 -9.34
CA ARG A 132 23.86 11.45 -10.48
C ARG A 132 25.19 10.76 -10.14
N GLY A 133 25.39 9.52 -10.62
CA GLY A 133 26.67 8.81 -10.51
C GLY A 133 27.08 8.28 -9.12
N ARG A 134 26.23 8.39 -8.08
CA ARG A 134 26.55 7.93 -6.70
C ARG A 134 25.52 6.91 -6.15
N PRO A 135 25.38 5.72 -6.77
CA PRO A 135 24.35 4.75 -6.38
C PRO A 135 24.53 4.22 -4.95
N ARG A 136 25.78 4.10 -4.45
CA ARG A 136 26.06 3.65 -3.08
C ARG A 136 25.52 4.64 -2.04
N THR A 137 25.77 5.94 -2.25
CA THR A 137 25.30 7.00 -1.35
C THR A 137 23.78 7.08 -1.30
N VAL A 138 23.11 6.96 -2.45
CA VAL A 138 21.63 6.94 -2.51
C VAL A 138 21.06 5.75 -1.72
N ARG A 139 21.67 4.57 -1.87
CA ARG A 139 21.26 3.36 -1.12
C ARG A 139 21.50 3.52 0.38
N LEU A 140 22.66 4.08 0.77
CA LEU A 140 22.98 4.32 2.17
C LEU A 140 21.99 5.30 2.80
N TYR A 141 21.68 6.42 2.14
CA TYR A 141 20.66 7.36 2.63
C TYR A 141 19.31 6.67 2.82
N GLY A 142 18.86 5.90 1.81
CA GLY A 142 17.62 5.14 1.89
C GLY A 142 17.61 4.11 3.03
N LEU A 143 18.75 3.46 3.30
CA LEU A 143 18.91 2.56 4.45
C LEU A 143 18.81 3.32 5.78
N LEU A 144 19.53 4.42 5.94
CA LEU A 144 19.54 5.21 7.17
C LEU A 144 18.15 5.78 7.51
N VAL A 145 17.41 6.27 6.51
CA VAL A 145 16.03 6.74 6.70
C VAL A 145 15.13 5.61 7.19
N ARG A 146 15.25 4.40 6.60
CA ARG A 146 14.47 3.23 7.03
C ARG A 146 14.85 2.77 8.45
N LEU A 147 16.14 2.76 8.77
CA LEU A 147 16.62 2.44 10.12
C LEU A 147 16.09 3.44 11.14
N THR A 148 16.10 4.73 10.81
CA THR A 148 15.54 5.79 11.67
C THR A 148 14.04 5.54 11.95
N GLY A 149 13.27 5.19 10.92
CA GLY A 149 11.86 4.82 11.08
C GLY A 149 11.67 3.58 11.97
N LEU A 150 12.53 2.56 11.83
CA LEU A 150 12.50 1.38 12.70
C LEU A 150 12.86 1.74 14.15
N THR A 151 13.88 2.57 14.37
CA THR A 151 14.25 3.06 15.70
C THR A 151 13.12 3.83 16.36
N LEU A 152 12.41 4.69 15.63
CA LEU A 152 11.22 5.38 16.15
C LEU A 152 10.13 4.37 16.57
N THR A 153 10.00 3.25 15.86
CA THR A 153 9.04 2.19 16.23
C THR A 153 9.44 1.53 17.54
N VAL A 154 10.73 1.21 17.70
CA VAL A 154 11.27 0.68 18.96
C VAL A 154 11.00 1.66 20.09
N LEU A 155 11.36 2.94 19.92
CA LEU A 155 11.16 3.96 20.96
C LEU A 155 9.68 4.13 21.33
N PHE A 156 8.80 4.18 20.35
CA PHE A 156 7.36 4.35 20.58
C PHE A 156 6.75 3.16 21.33
N VAL A 157 7.10 1.93 20.93
CA VAL A 157 6.61 0.72 21.62
C VAL A 157 7.28 0.54 22.97
N ALA A 158 8.57 0.84 23.10
CA ALA A 158 9.30 0.80 24.37
C ALA A 158 8.68 1.77 25.38
N ALA A 159 8.35 3.01 24.98
CA ALA A 159 7.65 3.95 25.85
C ALA A 159 6.30 3.41 26.36
N ALA A 160 5.54 2.70 25.50
CA ALA A 160 4.32 2.03 25.93
C ALA A 160 4.60 0.85 26.88
N CYS A 161 5.69 0.10 26.67
CA CYS A 161 6.16 -0.93 27.58
C CYS A 161 6.55 -0.35 28.95
N GLU A 162 7.31 0.74 29.01
CA GLU A 162 7.70 1.41 30.26
C GLU A 162 6.47 1.79 31.10
N VAL A 163 5.47 2.40 30.46
CA VAL A 163 4.24 2.81 31.17
C VAL A 163 3.44 1.59 31.64
N ALA A 164 3.23 0.60 30.77
CA ALA A 164 2.35 -0.54 31.07
C ALA A 164 3.03 -1.60 31.96
N LEU A 165 4.23 -2.03 31.59
CA LEU A 165 4.94 -3.12 32.25
C LEU A 165 5.66 -2.64 33.50
N ASP A 166 6.45 -1.57 33.41
CA ASP A 166 7.26 -1.10 34.53
C ASP A 166 6.41 -0.27 35.52
N LEU A 167 5.91 0.89 35.11
CA LEU A 167 5.22 1.80 36.05
C LEU A 167 3.93 1.19 36.60
N ALA A 168 3.06 0.66 35.72
CA ALA A 168 1.75 0.16 36.14
C ALA A 168 1.83 -1.26 36.74
N ALA A 169 2.36 -2.23 35.99
CA ALA A 169 2.29 -3.63 36.39
C ALA A 169 3.40 -4.06 37.37
N TRP A 170 4.61 -3.54 37.24
CA TRP A 170 5.72 -3.89 38.14
C TRP A 170 5.71 -3.07 39.41
N GLN A 171 5.76 -1.74 39.30
CA GLN A 171 5.90 -0.84 40.42
C GLN A 171 4.58 -0.62 41.17
N CYS A 172 3.55 -0.09 40.50
CA CYS A 172 2.30 0.26 41.19
C CYS A 172 1.50 -0.97 41.62
N ALA A 173 1.21 -1.89 40.70
CA ALA A 173 0.47 -3.11 41.02
C ALA A 173 1.25 -4.04 41.98
N GLY A 174 2.59 -3.97 42.00
CA GLY A 174 3.41 -4.67 42.99
C GLY A 174 3.39 -4.06 44.39
N THR A 175 2.90 -2.82 44.53
CA THR A 175 2.88 -2.10 45.80
C THR A 175 1.46 -1.99 46.32
N ARG A 176 1.13 -2.67 47.42
CA ARG A 176 -0.24 -2.69 47.99
C ARG A 176 -0.84 -1.29 48.20
N ALA A 177 -0.04 -0.33 48.67
CA ALA A 177 -0.48 1.04 48.88
C ALA A 177 -0.86 1.76 47.57
N CYS A 178 -0.12 1.52 46.47
CA CYS A 178 -0.42 2.11 45.17
C CYS A 178 -1.66 1.44 44.54
N ALA A 179 -1.71 0.11 44.55
CA ALA A 179 -2.86 -0.64 44.04
C ALA A 179 -4.16 -0.34 44.82
N ALA A 180 -4.09 -0.12 46.14
CA ALA A 180 -5.26 0.25 46.94
C ALA A 180 -5.82 1.65 46.57
N ARG A 181 -4.95 2.58 46.15
CA ARG A 181 -5.36 3.91 45.66
C ARG A 181 -5.98 3.85 44.27
N HIS A 182 -5.68 2.80 43.51
CA HIS A 182 -6.16 2.60 42.14
C HIS A 182 -6.98 1.32 42.06
N SER A 183 -8.27 1.40 42.37
CA SER A 183 -9.16 0.22 42.49
C SER A 183 -9.15 -0.69 41.26
N TRP A 184 -8.92 -0.16 40.05
CA TRP A 184 -8.77 -0.93 38.82
C TRP A 184 -7.51 -1.82 38.77
N LEU A 185 -6.52 -1.58 39.62
CA LEU A 185 -5.33 -2.42 39.82
C LEU A 185 -5.47 -3.41 40.99
N GLY A 186 -6.55 -3.33 41.77
CA GLY A 186 -6.69 -4.09 43.01
C GLY A 186 -6.55 -5.61 42.84
N PHE A 187 -7.03 -6.16 41.73
CA PHE A 187 -6.93 -7.59 41.42
C PHE A 187 -5.51 -8.05 41.04
N LEU A 188 -4.61 -7.11 40.74
CA LEU A 188 -3.18 -7.35 40.49
C LEU A 188 -2.32 -7.19 41.74
N ALA A 189 -2.89 -6.68 42.84
CA ALA A 189 -2.17 -6.41 44.07
C ALA A 189 -1.63 -7.71 44.72
N PRO A 190 -0.52 -7.64 45.48
CA PRO A 190 0.04 -8.82 46.14
C PRO A 190 -0.98 -9.48 47.08
N GLY A 191 -1.29 -10.75 46.84
CA GLY A 191 -2.27 -11.52 47.62
C GLY A 191 -3.73 -11.37 47.18
N ALA A 192 -4.02 -10.61 46.12
CA ALA A 192 -5.38 -10.38 45.62
C ALA A 192 -5.95 -11.51 44.75
N GLY A 193 -5.20 -12.60 44.53
CA GLY A 193 -5.67 -13.78 43.81
C GLY A 193 -4.81 -14.17 42.61
N TRP A 194 -5.41 -14.80 41.61
CA TRP A 194 -4.71 -15.46 40.49
C TRP A 194 -3.76 -14.55 39.71
N TRP A 195 -4.13 -13.29 39.50
CA TRP A 195 -3.35 -12.32 38.70
C TRP A 195 -2.26 -11.60 39.49
N SER A 196 -2.14 -11.84 40.79
CA SER A 196 -1.18 -11.14 41.67
C SER A 196 0.27 -11.59 41.47
N THR A 197 0.52 -12.71 40.79
CA THR A 197 1.87 -13.20 40.56
C THR A 197 2.59 -12.31 39.52
N PRO A 198 3.89 -11.98 39.71
CA PRO A 198 4.60 -11.05 38.84
C PRO A 198 4.56 -11.39 37.36
N GLY A 199 4.69 -12.68 37.00
CA GLY A 199 4.61 -13.09 35.60
C GLY A 199 3.23 -12.86 34.96
N ARG A 200 2.15 -13.08 35.70
CA ARG A 200 0.78 -12.97 35.15
C ARG A 200 0.33 -11.51 34.99
N ARG A 201 0.67 -10.65 35.95
CA ARG A 201 0.38 -9.20 35.84
C ARG A 201 1.14 -8.58 34.66
N LEU A 202 2.40 -8.96 34.45
CA LEU A 202 3.20 -8.49 33.32
C LEU A 202 2.66 -9.03 31.99
N ALA A 203 2.28 -10.31 31.93
CA ALA A 203 1.66 -10.88 30.74
C ALA A 203 0.34 -10.18 30.37
N LEU A 204 -0.49 -9.83 31.36
CA LEU A 204 -1.70 -9.06 31.14
C LEU A 204 -1.38 -7.64 30.63
N ALA A 205 -0.42 -6.96 31.26
CA ALA A 205 -0.04 -5.61 30.88
C ALA A 205 0.59 -5.52 29.48
N ALA A 206 1.27 -6.58 29.03
CA ALA A 206 1.80 -6.68 27.67
C ALA A 206 0.73 -6.65 26.58
N ALA A 207 -0.54 -6.89 26.93
CA ALA A 207 -1.66 -6.71 26.00
C ALA A 207 -1.74 -5.27 25.48
N ILE A 208 -1.35 -4.26 26.28
CA ILE A 208 -1.41 -2.84 25.89
C ILE A 208 -0.46 -2.52 24.73
N PRO A 209 0.89 -2.68 24.85
CA PRO A 209 1.79 -2.38 23.75
C PRO A 209 1.63 -3.35 22.55
N THR A 210 1.15 -4.58 22.79
CA THR A 210 0.78 -5.51 21.72
C THR A 210 -0.43 -5.02 20.94
N ALA A 211 -1.48 -4.57 21.63
CA ALA A 211 -2.68 -4.02 21.01
C ALA A 211 -2.36 -2.72 20.25
N LEU A 212 -1.49 -1.87 20.78
CA LEU A 212 -0.98 -0.69 20.07
C LEU A 212 -0.30 -1.06 18.76
N THR A 213 0.59 -2.06 18.78
CA THR A 213 1.27 -2.56 17.58
C THR A 213 0.28 -3.15 16.57
N GLY A 214 -0.70 -3.92 17.06
CA GLY A 214 -1.78 -4.50 16.25
C GLY A 214 -2.68 -3.43 15.63
N LEU A 215 -3.02 -2.38 16.37
CA LEU A 215 -3.81 -1.24 15.88
C LEU A 215 -3.07 -0.51 14.76
N LEU A 216 -1.78 -0.22 14.94
CA LEU A 216 -0.96 0.43 13.90
C LEU A 216 -0.84 -0.45 12.64
N TRP A 217 -0.66 -1.77 12.82
CA TRP A 217 -0.69 -2.71 11.70
C TRP A 217 -2.03 -2.68 10.96
N TYR A 218 -3.14 -2.71 11.71
CA TYR A 218 -4.49 -2.68 11.14
C TYR A 218 -4.74 -1.39 10.34
N LEU A 219 -4.42 -0.23 10.93
CA LEU A 219 -4.56 1.07 10.28
C LEU A 219 -3.70 1.14 9.00
N SER A 220 -2.44 0.70 9.09
CA SER A 220 -1.53 0.65 7.93
C SER A 220 -2.01 -0.30 6.83
N HIS A 221 -2.64 -1.42 7.19
CA HIS A 221 -3.19 -2.35 6.22
C HIS A 221 -4.45 -1.79 5.55
N ARG A 222 -5.34 -1.17 6.33
CA ARG A 222 -6.59 -0.56 5.86
C ARG A 222 -6.31 0.56 4.86
N THR A 223 -5.42 1.50 5.20
CA THR A 223 -5.06 2.61 4.30
C THR A 223 -4.40 2.13 3.02
N TRP A 224 -3.49 1.16 3.13
CA TRP A 224 -2.84 0.54 1.98
C TRP A 224 -3.84 -0.16 1.03
N SER A 225 -4.82 -0.89 1.59
CA SER A 225 -5.84 -1.57 0.77
C SER A 225 -6.83 -0.61 0.12
N ALA A 226 -7.04 0.58 0.68
CA ALA A 226 -7.94 1.57 0.10
C ALA A 226 -7.26 2.33 -1.04
N TYR A 227 -6.03 2.82 -0.83
CA TYR A 227 -5.40 3.79 -1.74
C TYR A 227 -4.23 3.23 -2.56
N GLU A 228 -3.48 2.24 -2.04
CA GLU A 228 -2.18 1.84 -2.60
C GLU A 228 -2.21 0.47 -3.32
N SER A 229 -3.30 -0.31 -3.17
CA SER A 229 -3.45 -1.61 -3.84
C SER A 229 -4.01 -1.52 -5.26
N GLN A 230 -4.30 -0.32 -5.76
CA GLN A 230 -4.80 -0.11 -7.12
C GLN A 230 -3.71 -0.47 -8.13
N GLN A 231 -4.03 -1.41 -9.03
CA GLN A 231 -3.07 -1.85 -10.04
C GLN A 231 -2.99 -0.81 -11.16
N PRO A 232 -1.77 -0.41 -11.59
CA PRO A 232 -1.62 0.43 -12.77
C PRO A 232 -2.33 -0.23 -13.96
N PRO A 233 -3.07 0.52 -14.79
CA PRO A 233 -3.65 -0.03 -16.00
C PRO A 233 -2.56 -0.71 -16.82
N HIS A 234 -2.75 -1.98 -17.17
CA HIS A 234 -1.83 -2.71 -18.05
C HIS A 234 -1.74 -1.97 -19.38
N HIS A 235 -0.69 -1.16 -19.55
CA HIS A 235 -0.31 -0.66 -20.86
C HIS A 235 0.35 -1.86 -21.54
N GLY A 236 -0.38 -2.49 -22.48
CA GLY A 236 0.20 -3.50 -23.36
C GLY A 236 1.51 -2.95 -23.90
N SER A 237 2.56 -3.76 -23.82
CA SER A 237 3.97 -3.44 -24.04
C SER A 237 4.18 -2.38 -25.13
N ALA A 238 4.11 -1.09 -24.77
CA ALA A 238 4.68 -0.05 -25.60
C ALA A 238 6.19 -0.29 -25.51
N PRO A 239 6.92 -0.39 -26.65
CA PRO A 239 8.35 -0.58 -26.60
C PRO A 239 8.93 0.48 -25.67
N GLU A 240 9.68 0.06 -24.66
CA GLU A 240 10.52 0.95 -23.88
C GLU A 240 11.32 1.73 -24.91
N ALA A 241 10.94 2.99 -25.15
CA ALA A 241 11.79 3.90 -25.85
C ALA A 241 13.02 4.02 -24.95
N GLU A 242 14.05 3.22 -25.24
CA GLU A 242 15.41 3.36 -24.77
C GLU A 242 15.99 4.68 -25.31
N GLY A 243 15.34 5.78 -24.96
CA GLY A 243 15.90 7.11 -24.98
C GLY A 243 15.80 7.60 -23.56
N GLU A 244 16.82 8.32 -23.08
CA GLU A 244 16.67 9.17 -21.91
C GLU A 244 15.54 10.18 -22.19
N SER A 245 14.30 9.77 -21.95
CA SER A 245 13.17 10.68 -21.99
C SER A 245 13.46 11.75 -20.93
N ALA A 246 13.39 13.00 -21.36
CA ALA A 246 13.53 14.18 -20.52
C ALA A 246 12.49 14.23 -19.37
N ASP A 247 11.56 13.28 -19.34
CA ASP A 247 10.56 13.08 -18.32
C ASP A 247 11.17 12.57 -17.01
N GLY A 248 10.89 13.30 -15.93
CA GLY A 248 11.36 12.97 -14.59
C GLY A 248 10.92 11.58 -14.11
N ALA A 249 11.56 11.08 -13.06
CA ALA A 249 11.28 9.74 -12.50
C ALA A 249 9.79 9.53 -12.13
N LEU A 250 9.06 10.61 -11.81
CA LEU A 250 7.64 10.59 -11.45
C LEU A 250 6.71 10.17 -12.61
N SER A 251 7.15 10.37 -13.86
CA SER A 251 6.37 10.06 -15.06
C SER A 251 6.52 8.60 -15.50
N ARG A 252 7.41 7.82 -14.87
CA ARG A 252 7.66 6.44 -15.27
C ARG A 252 6.47 5.54 -14.94
N PRO A 253 6.00 4.68 -15.86
CA PRO A 253 4.94 3.72 -15.59
C PRO A 253 5.26 2.87 -14.34
N GLY A 254 4.31 2.80 -13.41
CA GLY A 254 4.47 2.05 -12.17
C GLY A 254 5.34 2.71 -11.09
N PHE A 255 5.85 3.93 -11.30
CA PHE A 255 6.59 4.68 -10.27
C PHE A 255 5.80 4.78 -8.95
N TRP A 256 4.52 5.09 -9.05
CA TRP A 256 3.60 5.23 -7.92
C TRP A 256 3.06 3.90 -7.38
N TYR A 257 3.46 2.75 -7.94
CA TYR A 257 2.97 1.44 -7.51
C TYR A 257 3.90 0.84 -6.45
N GLY A 258 3.69 1.23 -5.19
CA GLY A 258 4.51 0.83 -4.04
C GLY A 258 4.14 -0.50 -3.39
N ARG A 259 3.18 -1.25 -3.93
CA ARG A 259 2.47 -2.38 -3.27
C ARG A 259 3.37 -3.31 -2.46
N ARG A 260 4.45 -3.84 -3.08
CA ARG A 260 5.37 -4.80 -2.44
C ARG A 260 6.28 -4.15 -1.41
N LEU A 261 6.75 -2.93 -1.68
CA LEU A 261 7.66 -2.22 -0.79
C LEU A 261 6.95 -1.84 0.52
N VAL A 262 5.76 -1.25 0.42
CA VAL A 262 4.96 -0.85 1.59
C VAL A 262 4.58 -2.06 2.44
N ALA A 263 4.22 -3.19 1.81
CA ALA A 263 3.94 -4.44 2.52
C ALA A 263 5.15 -4.96 3.32
N ARG A 264 6.36 -4.92 2.74
CA ARG A 264 7.60 -5.33 3.43
C ARG A 264 7.96 -4.39 4.59
N LEU A 265 7.81 -3.08 4.39
CA LEU A 265 8.05 -2.10 5.46
C LEU A 265 7.08 -2.32 6.61
N ARG A 266 5.78 -2.45 6.34
CA ARG A 266 4.77 -2.76 7.36
C ARG A 266 5.15 -4.02 8.16
N ALA A 267 5.51 -5.11 7.48
CA ALA A 267 5.94 -6.33 8.15
C ALA A 267 7.17 -6.13 9.05
N ALA A 268 8.17 -5.36 8.60
CA ALA A 268 9.35 -5.06 9.40
C ALA A 268 9.01 -4.23 10.66
N HIS A 269 8.18 -3.20 10.53
CA HIS A 269 7.72 -2.39 11.67
C HIS A 269 6.90 -3.21 12.67
N THR A 270 5.97 -4.04 12.20
CA THR A 270 5.19 -4.92 13.07
C THR A 270 6.08 -5.94 13.79
N ALA A 271 7.03 -6.57 13.08
CA ALA A 271 7.96 -7.52 13.69
C ALA A 271 8.82 -6.86 14.77
N VAL A 272 9.42 -5.70 14.49
CA VAL A 272 10.25 -4.96 15.46
C VAL A 272 9.42 -4.49 16.66
N GLY A 273 8.19 -4.03 16.46
CA GLY A 273 7.28 -3.68 17.54
C GLY A 273 7.00 -4.87 18.47
N LEU A 274 6.61 -6.02 17.92
CA LEU A 274 6.37 -7.23 18.71
C LEU A 274 7.65 -7.76 19.40
N LEU A 275 8.79 -7.71 18.73
CA LEU A 275 10.08 -8.08 19.32
C LEU A 275 10.47 -7.15 20.48
N THR A 276 10.10 -5.87 20.41
CA THR A 276 10.33 -4.91 21.50
C THR A 276 9.51 -5.29 22.74
N VAL A 277 8.24 -5.68 22.56
CA VAL A 277 7.40 -6.18 23.66
C VAL A 277 7.97 -7.48 24.24
N ALA A 278 8.38 -8.42 23.39
CA ALA A 278 8.98 -9.67 23.83
C ALA A 278 10.29 -9.44 24.61
N ALA A 279 11.14 -8.53 24.14
CA ALA A 279 12.37 -8.15 24.83
C ALA A 279 12.08 -7.53 26.20
N ALA A 280 11.11 -6.62 26.29
CA ALA A 280 10.72 -6.00 27.56
C ALA A 280 10.17 -7.00 28.59
N LEU A 281 9.59 -8.11 28.14
CA LEU A 281 9.13 -9.20 29.02
C LEU A 281 10.25 -10.17 29.43
N ALA A 282 11.27 -10.32 28.59
CA ALA A 282 12.33 -11.32 28.77
C ALA A 282 13.56 -10.77 29.48
N VAL A 283 13.83 -9.48 29.38
CA VAL A 283 14.97 -8.83 30.03
C VAL A 283 14.60 -8.52 31.48
N PRO A 284 15.33 -9.04 32.48
CA PRO A 284 15.11 -8.66 33.87
C PRO A 284 15.42 -7.17 34.05
N ALA A 285 14.51 -6.47 34.73
CA ALA A 285 14.72 -5.10 35.21
C ALA A 285 15.72 -5.07 36.38
#